data_AF-A0A7I0J6F3-F1
#
_entry.id   AF-A0A7I0J6F3-F1
#
_cell.length_a   1.000
_cell.length_b   1.000
_cell.length_c   1.000
_cell.angle_alpha   90.00
_cell.angle_beta   90.00
_cell.angle_gamma   90.00
#
_symmetry.space_group_name_H-M   'P 1'
#
loop_
_entity.id
_entity.type
_entity.pdbx_description
1 polymer ?
#
loop_
_entity_poly.entity_id
_entity_poly.type
_entity_poly.pdbx_seq_one_letter_code
_entity_poly.pdbx_strand_id
1 'polypeptide(L)'
;EVCAVAKKDMQPGETLDAIGEYCYRAWIMTAPEARAAKAVPCGLLQGGSVTAPIKKGELITYANAAPAAGSKIAELRARQDKLVYGTVEA
;
A
#
# COMPACT_ATOMS: atom_id res chain seq x y z
N GLU A 1 7.39 -7.46 -6.01
CA GLU A 1 6.13 -6.82 -5.56
C GLU A 1 5.95 -5.52 -6.32
N VAL A 2 4.73 -5.23 -6.80
CA VAL A 2 4.43 -3.90 -7.35
C VAL A 2 3.97 -3.02 -6.19
N CYS A 3 4.82 -2.12 -5.74
CA CYS A 3 4.57 -1.15 -4.67
C CYS A 3 4.14 0.20 -5.27
N ALA A 4 4.01 1.23 -4.44
CA ALA A 4 3.66 2.57 -4.89
C ALA A 4 4.48 3.68 -4.23
N VAL A 5 4.73 4.73 -5.01
CA VAL A 5 5.40 5.95 -4.56
C VAL A 5 4.46 7.14 -4.78
N ALA A 6 4.41 8.03 -3.79
CA ALA A 6 3.59 9.24 -3.84
C ALA A 6 4.06 10.21 -4.93
N LYS A 7 3.11 10.78 -5.68
CA LYS A 7 3.36 11.80 -6.72
C LYS A 7 3.19 13.24 -6.21
N LYS A 8 2.50 13.41 -5.09
CA LYS A 8 2.30 14.68 -4.38
C LYS A 8 2.45 14.47 -2.88
N ASP A 9 2.62 15.56 -2.14
CA ASP A 9 2.47 15.56 -0.69
C ASP A 9 1.00 15.27 -0.34
N MET A 10 0.78 14.50 0.71
CA MET A 10 -0.55 14.13 1.23
C MET A 10 -0.57 14.16 2.76
N GLN A 11 -1.72 14.48 3.31
CA GLN A 11 -1.99 14.61 4.74
C GLN A 11 -2.90 13.48 5.24
N PRO A 12 -2.81 13.13 6.54
CA PRO A 12 -3.73 12.19 7.16
C PRO A 12 -5.20 12.53 6.88
N GLY A 13 -5.99 11.53 6.53
CA GLY A 13 -7.41 11.68 6.17
C GLY A 13 -7.67 11.87 4.67
N GLU A 14 -6.67 12.18 3.85
CA GLU A 14 -6.84 12.17 2.39
C GLU A 14 -7.11 10.76 1.87
N THR A 15 -7.95 10.67 0.83
CA THR A 15 -8.21 9.41 0.12
C THR A 15 -7.21 9.26 -1.02
N LEU A 16 -6.61 8.08 -1.11
CA LEU A 16 -5.80 7.69 -2.27
C LEU A 16 -6.74 7.43 -3.45
N ASP A 17 -6.43 8.09 -4.56
CA ASP A 17 -7.20 8.05 -5.80
C ASP A 17 -6.90 6.75 -6.58
N ALA A 18 -6.90 6.74 -7.90
CA ALA A 18 -6.59 5.54 -8.68
C ALA A 18 -5.21 5.55 -9.36
N ILE A 19 -4.73 4.37 -9.78
CA ILE A 19 -3.60 4.29 -10.70
C ILE A 19 -3.95 5.02 -12.00
N GLY A 20 -3.02 5.87 -12.44
CA GLY A 20 -3.22 6.75 -13.60
C GLY A 20 -3.67 8.16 -13.25
N GLU A 21 -4.04 8.43 -11.99
CA GLU A 21 -4.55 9.74 -11.55
C GLU A 21 -3.46 10.60 -10.92
N TYR A 22 -3.58 11.08 -9.68
CA TYR A 22 -2.74 12.13 -9.11
C TYR A 22 -1.95 11.71 -7.86
N CYS A 23 -2.45 10.82 -7.00
CA CYS A 23 -1.81 10.58 -5.70
C CYS A 23 -0.56 9.70 -5.80
N TYR A 24 -0.55 8.66 -6.64
CA TYR A 24 0.57 7.71 -6.67
C TYR A 24 0.89 7.12 -8.05
N ARG A 25 2.07 6.48 -8.14
CA ARG A 25 2.51 5.67 -9.29
C ARG A 25 3.08 4.34 -8.81
N ALA A 26 3.03 3.33 -9.66
CA ALA A 26 3.66 2.04 -9.38
C ALA A 26 5.19 2.15 -9.25
N TRP A 27 5.75 1.27 -8.43
CA TRP A 27 7.19 1.12 -8.21
C TRP A 27 7.52 -0.35 -7.99
N ILE A 28 8.40 -0.92 -8.81
CA ILE A 28 8.78 -2.32 -8.69
C ILE A 28 9.84 -2.49 -7.60
N MET A 29 9.68 -3.51 -6.76
CA MET A 29 10.64 -3.92 -5.74
C MET A 29 10.77 -5.44 -5.72
N THR A 30 11.89 -5.97 -5.25
CA THR A 30 11.95 -7.41 -4.93
C THR A 30 10.97 -7.72 -3.79
N ALA A 31 10.48 -8.97 -3.71
CA ALA A 31 9.57 -9.36 -2.64
C ALA A 31 10.19 -9.19 -1.23
N PRO A 32 11.46 -9.55 -0.98
CA PRO A 32 12.09 -9.33 0.33
C PRO A 32 12.19 -7.85 0.72
N GLU A 33 12.59 -6.97 -0.21
CA GLU A 33 12.70 -5.53 0.07
C GLU A 33 11.34 -4.91 0.39
N ALA A 34 10.30 -5.25 -0.39
CA ALA A 34 8.95 -4.76 -0.16
C ALA A 34 8.40 -5.20 1.21
N ARG A 35 8.67 -6.46 1.61
CA ARG A 35 8.26 -6.99 2.92
C ARG A 35 8.99 -6.31 4.07
N ALA A 36 10.31 -6.11 3.95
CA ALA A 36 11.11 -5.42 4.94
C ALA A 36 10.66 -3.96 5.11
N ALA A 37 10.33 -3.28 4.01
CA ALA A 37 9.81 -1.91 4.01
C ALA A 37 8.33 -1.81 4.43
N LYS A 38 7.63 -2.94 4.63
CA LYS A 38 6.18 -3.00 4.87
C LYS A 38 5.38 -2.20 3.82
N ALA A 39 5.82 -2.30 2.55
CA ALA A 39 5.18 -1.61 1.44
C ALA A 39 3.77 -2.14 1.21
N VAL A 40 2.81 -1.25 0.95
CA VAL A 40 1.48 -1.69 0.55
C VAL A 40 1.52 -2.08 -0.93
N PRO A 41 1.03 -3.28 -1.30
CA PRO A 41 0.92 -3.65 -2.71
C PRO A 41 0.02 -2.65 -3.45
N CYS A 42 0.51 -2.14 -4.58
CA CYS A 42 -0.09 -1.04 -5.34
C CYS A 42 -1.58 -1.28 -5.68
N GLY A 43 -1.95 -2.53 -5.98
CA GLY A 43 -3.33 -2.92 -6.29
C GLY A 43 -4.30 -2.83 -5.11
N LEU A 44 -3.85 -2.53 -3.89
CA LEU A 44 -4.71 -2.38 -2.71
C LEU A 44 -5.00 -0.92 -2.35
N LEU A 45 -4.40 0.04 -3.06
CA LEU A 45 -4.38 1.44 -2.62
C LEU A 45 -5.59 2.27 -3.05
N GLN A 46 -6.31 1.86 -4.10
CA GLN A 46 -7.46 2.63 -4.59
C GLN A 46 -8.54 2.73 -3.52
N GLY A 47 -8.95 3.97 -3.20
CA GLY A 47 -9.92 4.26 -2.13
C GLY A 47 -9.36 4.04 -0.72
N GLY A 48 -8.06 3.76 -0.58
CA GLY A 48 -7.38 3.71 0.70
C GLY A 48 -7.24 5.09 1.34
N SER A 49 -6.85 5.14 2.61
CA SER A 49 -6.70 6.38 3.37
C SER A 49 -5.24 6.63 3.72
N VAL A 50 -4.81 7.89 3.64
CA VAL A 50 -3.56 8.35 4.22
C VAL A 50 -3.70 8.42 5.74
N THR A 51 -2.80 7.76 6.48
CA THR A 51 -2.84 7.65 7.95
C THR A 51 -1.72 8.42 8.65
N ALA A 52 -0.65 8.75 7.92
CA ALA A 52 0.43 9.65 8.34
C ALA A 52 0.83 10.54 7.16
N PRO A 53 1.46 11.72 7.36
CA PRO A 53 1.92 12.56 6.25
C PRO A 53 2.82 11.78 5.29
N ILE A 54 2.57 11.92 3.97
CA ILE A 54 3.37 11.28 2.91
C ILE A 54 3.93 12.37 2.01
N LYS A 55 5.25 12.38 1.81
CA LYS A 55 5.90 13.32 0.91
C LYS A 55 5.94 12.82 -0.53
N LYS A 56 5.93 13.73 -1.50
CA LYS A 56 6.21 13.39 -2.90
C LYS A 56 7.52 12.60 -3.00
N GLY A 57 7.48 11.44 -3.63
CA GLY A 57 8.62 10.54 -3.76
C GLY A 57 8.76 9.51 -2.64
N GLU A 58 7.95 9.60 -1.58
CA GLU A 58 7.95 8.64 -0.48
C GLU A 58 7.20 7.35 -0.85
N LEU A 59 7.67 6.23 -0.29
CA LEU A 59 7.04 4.93 -0.44
C LEU A 59 5.74 4.88 0.37
N ILE A 60 4.69 4.32 -0.22
CA ILE A 60 3.42 4.08 0.47
C ILE A 60 3.52 2.74 1.22
N THR A 61 3.40 2.80 2.55
CA THR A 61 3.60 1.68 3.47
C THR A 61 2.42 1.57 4.43
N TYR A 62 2.30 0.45 5.13
CA TYR A 62 1.28 0.30 6.18
C TYR A 62 1.47 1.25 7.36
N ALA A 63 2.60 1.97 7.45
CA ALA A 63 2.83 3.00 8.46
C ALA A 63 2.20 4.36 8.10
N ASN A 64 1.95 4.62 6.81
CA ASN A 64 1.46 5.92 6.33
C ASN A 64 0.17 5.84 5.47
N ALA A 65 -0.28 4.63 5.12
CA ALA A 65 -1.57 4.42 4.46
C ALA A 65 -2.25 3.10 4.89
N ALA A 66 -3.56 3.05 4.69
CA ALA A 66 -4.37 1.85 4.89
C ALA A 66 -5.22 1.57 3.64
N PRO A 67 -5.33 0.30 3.18
CA PRO A 67 -6.29 -0.08 2.15
C PRO A 67 -7.73 0.23 2.53
N ALA A 68 -8.60 0.38 1.53
CA ALA A 68 -10.04 0.60 1.76
C ALA A 68 -10.66 -0.52 2.61
N ALA A 69 -11.46 -0.14 3.61
CA ALA A 69 -12.21 -1.09 4.43
C ALA A 69 -13.17 -1.92 3.55
N GLY A 70 -13.27 -3.23 3.80
CA GLY A 70 -14.13 -4.13 3.02
C GLY A 70 -13.61 -4.47 1.62
N SER A 71 -12.39 -4.08 1.26
CA SER A 71 -11.79 -4.40 -0.04
C SER A 71 -11.60 -5.91 -0.23
N LYS A 72 -12.29 -6.49 -1.22
CA LYS A 72 -12.20 -7.93 -1.51
C LYS A 72 -10.80 -8.34 -1.96
N ILE A 73 -10.10 -7.50 -2.72
CA ILE A 73 -8.72 -7.78 -3.15
C ILE A 73 -7.76 -7.78 -1.94
N ALA A 74 -7.98 -6.92 -0.95
CA ALA A 74 -7.20 -6.94 0.29
C ALA A 74 -7.45 -8.20 1.12
N GLU A 75 -8.71 -8.67 1.20
CA GLU A 75 -9.05 -9.95 1.85
C GLU A 75 -8.35 -11.14 1.16
N LEU A 76 -8.41 -11.20 -0.18
CA LEU A 76 -7.74 -12.25 -0.94
C LEU A 76 -6.21 -12.18 -0.82
N ARG A 77 -5.64 -10.97 -0.78
CA ARG A 77 -4.21 -10.78 -0.56
C ARG A 77 -3.78 -11.27 0.82
N ALA A 78 -4.55 -10.99 1.88
CA ALA A 78 -4.26 -11.50 3.22
C ALA A 78 -4.28 -13.05 3.25
N ARG A 79 -5.21 -13.69 2.53
CA ARG A 79 -5.24 -15.15 2.37
C ARG A 79 -4.01 -15.67 1.61
N GLN A 80 -3.58 -14.97 0.57
CA GLN A 80 -2.35 -15.31 -0.15
C GLN A 80 -1.12 -15.17 0.74
N ASP A 81 -1.01 -14.09 1.51
CA ASP A 81 0.12 -13.89 2.42
C ASP A 81 0.17 -15.00 3.48
N LYS A 82 -0.98 -15.44 4.01
CA LYS A 82 -1.07 -16.60 4.91
C LYS A 82 -0.64 -17.91 4.24
N LEU A 83 -1.00 -18.12 2.97
CA LEU A 83 -0.60 -19.32 2.21
C LEU A 83 0.91 -19.36 1.95
N VAL A 84 1.51 -18.21 1.61
CA VAL A 84 2.92 -18.12 1.19
C VAL A 84 3.87 -18.02 2.39
N TYR A 85 3.49 -17.27 3.43
CA TYR A 85 4.36 -16.95 4.56
C TYR A 85 3.91 -17.56 5.90
N GLY A 86 2.78 -18.28 5.92
CA GLY A 86 2.18 -18.78 7.15
C GLY A 86 1.45 -17.71 7.97
N THR A 87 0.84 -18.13 9.08
CA THR A 87 0.39 -17.21 10.13
C THR A 87 1.60 -16.76 10.92
N VAL A 88 1.92 -15.47 10.87
CA VAL A 88 2.83 -14.88 11.85
C VAL A 88 2.05 -14.83 13.16
N GLU A 89 2.43 -15.68 14.13
CA GLU A 89 1.89 -15.56 15.50
C GLU A 89 2.29 -14.17 16.04
N ALA A 90 1.32 -13.52 16.69
CA ALA A 90 1.46 -12.17 17.25
C ALA A 90 2.34 -12.17 18.50
#